data_AF-A0A7J7K9Z6-F1
#
_entry.id   AF-A0A7J7K9Z6-F1
#
_cell.length_a   1.000
_cell.length_b   1.000
_cell.length_c   1.000
_cell.angle_alpha   90.00
_cell.angle_beta   90.00
_cell.angle_gamma   90.00
#
_symmetry.space_group_name_H-M   'P 1'
#
loop_
_entity.id
_entity.type
_entity.pdbx_description
1 polymer ?
#
loop_
_entity_poly.entity_id
_entity_poly.type
_entity_poly.pdbx_seq_one_letter_code
_entity_poly.pdbx_strand_id
1 'polypeptide(L)'
;MYLSEVQQLSIRQLNDMVEELNTEINVRSALLVQEYSHRDDIRYERELKNTFISLCDKVMKKQKAKKKRKGKLTETATSITGTTYVIPYQLCQMPPSIDLLLVYIRILKAIYEDSPSVPAMLTEYILKVVCPTT
;
A
#
# COMPACT_ATOMS: atom_id res chain seq x y z
N MET A 1 47.10 -18.18 9.60
CA MET A 1 47.10 -19.38 8.75
C MET A 1 46.99 -18.99 7.27
N TYR A 2 45.92 -18.30 6.85
CA TYR A 2 45.76 -17.82 5.45
C TYR A 2 46.90 -16.94 4.89
N LEU A 3 47.45 -16.00 5.66
CA LEU A 3 48.50 -15.08 5.15
C LEU A 3 49.79 -15.78 4.70
N SER A 4 50.17 -16.88 5.36
CA SER A 4 51.37 -17.65 5.05
C SER A 4 51.22 -18.46 3.76
N GLU A 5 50.01 -18.95 3.47
CA GLU A 5 49.68 -19.63 2.22
C GLU A 5 49.62 -18.64 1.04
N VAL A 6 49.04 -17.45 1.25
CA VAL A 6 48.98 -16.37 0.25
C VAL A 6 50.38 -15.89 -0.16
N GLN A 7 51.34 -15.88 0.76
CA GLN A 7 52.72 -15.51 0.46
C GLN A 7 53.49 -16.53 -0.39
N GLN A 8 53.03 -17.77 -0.49
CA GLN A 8 53.67 -18.82 -1.31
C GLN A 8 53.07 -18.95 -2.71
N LEU A 9 51.97 -18.25 -3.00
CA LEU A 9 51.31 -18.25 -4.29
C LEU A 9 52.11 -17.42 -5.30
N SER A 10 52.19 -17.90 -6.54
CA SER A 10 52.78 -17.14 -7.64
C SER A 10 51.91 -15.93 -7.98
N ILE A 11 52.51 -14.90 -8.60
CA ILE A 11 51.81 -13.69 -9.04
C ILE A 11 50.57 -14.03 -9.89
N ARG A 12 50.68 -15.05 -10.75
CA ARG A 12 49.56 -15.52 -11.56
C ARG A 12 48.41 -16.04 -10.70
N GLN A 13 48.70 -16.96 -9.77
CA GLN A 13 47.67 -17.54 -8.90
C GLN A 13 47.03 -16.49 -7.98
N LEU A 14 47.80 -15.50 -7.54
CA LEU A 14 47.28 -14.38 -6.75
C LEU A 14 46.30 -13.53 -7.57
N ASN A 15 46.63 -13.23 -8.83
CA ASN A 15 45.75 -12.49 -9.73
C ASN A 15 44.46 -13.28 -10.04
N ASP A 16 44.57 -14.58 -10.32
CA ASP A 16 43.42 -15.46 -10.57
C ASP A 16 42.48 -15.47 -9.35
N MET A 17 43.02 -15.57 -8.13
CA MET A 17 42.24 -15.53 -6.89
C MET A 17 41.59 -14.16 -6.62
N VAL A 18 42.29 -13.07 -6.96
CA VAL A 18 41.72 -11.71 -6.87
C VAL A 18 40.58 -11.53 -7.86
N GLU A 19 40.70 -12.05 -9.08
CA GLU A 19 39.64 -12.02 -10.08
C GLU A 19 38.42 -12.84 -9.64
N GLU A 20 38.63 -14.04 -9.08
CA GLU A 20 37.58 -14.87 -8.51
C GLU A 20 36.86 -14.14 -7.36
N LEU A 21 37.61 -13.58 -6.41
CA LEU A 21 37.04 -12.82 -5.29
C LEU A 21 36.25 -11.60 -5.76
N ASN A 22 36.77 -10.85 -6.74
CA ASN A 22 36.05 -9.71 -7.29
C ASN A 22 34.76 -10.14 -7.99
N THR A 23 34.79 -11.26 -8.72
CA THR A 23 33.60 -11.83 -9.36
C THR A 23 32.57 -12.23 -8.31
N GLU A 24 32.99 -12.94 -7.26
CA GLU A 24 32.13 -13.36 -6.16
C GLU A 24 31.54 -12.16 -5.40
N ILE A 25 32.37 -11.13 -5.13
CA ILE A 25 31.92 -9.87 -4.51
C ILE A 25 30.85 -9.20 -5.37
N ASN A 26 31.07 -9.12 -6.69
CA ASN A 26 30.13 -8.49 -7.60
C ASN A 26 28.79 -9.24 -7.64
N VAL A 27 28.82 -10.57 -7.75
CA VAL A 27 27.63 -11.42 -7.73
C VAL A 27 26.86 -11.27 -6.42
N ARG A 28 27.54 -11.37 -5.28
CA ARG A 28 26.91 -11.20 -3.96
C ARG A 28 26.33 -9.80 -3.77
N SER A 29 27.03 -8.77 -4.24
CA SER A 29 26.55 -7.39 -4.18
C SER A 29 25.27 -7.20 -5.00
N ALA A 30 25.21 -7.79 -6.20
CA ALA A 30 24.01 -7.76 -7.03
C ALA A 30 22.82 -8.48 -6.35
N LEU A 31 23.05 -9.68 -5.79
CA LEU A 31 22.03 -10.41 -5.04
C LEU A 31 21.54 -9.63 -3.83
N LEU A 32 22.46 -9.00 -3.09
CA LEU A 32 22.12 -8.20 -1.93
C LEU A 32 21.23 -7.00 -2.28
N VAL A 33 21.52 -6.30 -3.38
CA VAL A 33 20.69 -5.20 -3.89
C VAL A 33 19.29 -5.71 -4.25
N GLN A 34 19.19 -6.86 -4.93
CA GLN A 34 17.91 -7.46 -5.28
C GLN A 34 17.08 -7.82 -4.05
N GLU A 35 17.69 -8.47 -3.05
CA GLU A 35 17.03 -8.83 -1.79
C GLU A 35 16.57 -7.59 -1.01
N TYR A 36 17.37 -6.51 -1.01
CA TYR A 36 16.95 -5.25 -0.40
C TYR A 36 15.73 -4.65 -1.09
N SER A 37 15.72 -4.61 -2.42
CA SER A 37 14.55 -4.13 -3.19
C SER A 37 13.31 -4.95 -2.86
N HIS A 38 13.42 -6.28 -2.88
CA HIS A 38 12.29 -7.17 -2.58
C HIS A 38 11.75 -6.96 -1.15
N ARG A 39 12.65 -6.80 -0.18
CA ARG A 39 12.26 -6.53 1.20
C ARG A 39 11.58 -5.17 1.36
N ASP A 40 12.02 -4.17 0.62
CA ASP A 40 11.44 -2.83 0.67
C ASP A 40 10.03 -2.81 0.06
N ASP A 41 9.79 -3.55 -1.03
CA ASP A 41 8.45 -3.75 -1.58
C ASP A 41 7.49 -4.37 -0.56
N ILE A 42 7.93 -5.43 0.14
CA ILE A 42 7.13 -6.08 1.20
C ILE A 42 6.86 -5.12 2.36
N ARG A 43 7.87 -4.33 2.77
CA ARG A 43 7.72 -3.33 3.84
C ARG A 43 6.72 -2.25 3.43
N TYR A 44 6.81 -1.76 2.21
CA TYR A 44 5.89 -0.77 1.67
C TYR A 44 4.45 -1.28 1.68
N GLU A 45 4.21 -2.49 1.17
CA GLU A 45 2.87 -3.09 1.17
C GLU A 45 2.30 -3.24 2.60
N ARG A 46 3.14 -3.68 3.55
CA ARG A 46 2.75 -3.78 4.97
C ARG A 46 2.38 -2.42 5.54
N GLU A 47 3.16 -1.39 5.26
CA GLU A 47 2.91 -0.04 5.76
C GLU A 47 1.62 0.55 5.20
N LEU A 48 1.32 0.31 3.92
CA LEU A 48 0.03 0.68 3.33
C LEU A 48 -1.13 -0.02 4.02
N LYS A 49 -1.02 -1.33 4.27
CA LYS A 49 -2.07 -2.09 4.98
C LYS A 49 -2.28 -1.55 6.40
N ASN A 50 -1.20 -1.26 7.12
CA ASN A 50 -1.28 -0.66 8.46
C ASN A 50 -1.94 0.72 8.44
N THR A 51 -1.55 1.55 7.48
CA THR A 51 -2.13 2.89 7.27
C THR A 51 -3.63 2.80 6.98
N PHE A 52 -4.03 1.88 6.09
CA PHE A 52 -5.42 1.62 5.76
C PHE A 52 -6.23 1.20 6.99
N ILE A 53 -5.74 0.22 7.77
CA ILE A 53 -6.41 -0.25 8.99
C ILE A 53 -6.58 0.90 9.99
N SER A 54 -5.53 1.70 10.20
CA SER A 54 -5.57 2.86 11.11
C SER A 54 -6.59 3.91 10.66
N LEU A 55 -6.64 4.23 9.36
CA LEU A 55 -7.60 5.18 8.81
C LEU A 55 -9.04 4.66 8.90
N CYS A 56 -9.27 3.39 8.59
CA CYS A 56 -10.57 2.74 8.77
C CYS A 56 -11.08 2.90 10.21
N ASP A 57 -10.25 2.58 11.19
CA ASP A 57 -10.62 2.73 12.61
C ASP A 57 -10.94 4.19 12.97
N LYS A 58 -10.11 5.14 12.53
CA LYS A 58 -10.33 6.58 12.74
C LYS A 58 -11.65 7.07 12.14
N VAL A 59 -11.91 6.72 10.88
CA VAL A 59 -13.16 7.09 10.17
C VAL A 59 -14.36 6.47 10.87
N MET A 60 -14.31 5.18 11.21
CA MET A 60 -15.40 4.49 11.91
C MET A 60 -15.69 5.11 13.29
N LYS A 61 -14.64 5.41 14.08
CA LYS A 61 -14.79 6.08 15.38
C LYS A 61 -15.41 7.46 15.24
N LYS A 62 -14.96 8.26 14.27
CA LYS A 62 -15.52 9.59 13.95
C LYS A 62 -17.00 9.50 13.56
N GLN A 63 -17.38 8.53 12.74
CA GLN A 63 -18.78 8.30 12.37
C GLN A 63 -19.66 7.89 13.57
N LYS A 64 -19.17 7.00 14.44
CA LYS A 64 -19.88 6.62 15.68
C LYS A 64 -20.08 7.83 16.61
N ALA A 65 -19.09 8.71 16.74
CA ALA A 65 -19.21 9.94 17.53
C ALA A 65 -20.24 10.92 16.94
N LYS A 66 -20.25 11.10 15.61
CA LYS A 66 -21.26 11.92 14.91
C LYS A 66 -22.69 11.37 15.12
N LYS A 67 -22.88 10.04 15.08
CA LYS A 67 -24.19 9.40 15.38
C LYS A 67 -24.63 9.62 16.84
N LYS A 68 -23.73 9.49 17.83
CA LYS A 68 -24.06 9.74 19.25
C LYS A 68 -24.48 11.19 19.52
N ARG A 69 -23.90 12.17 18.82
CA ARG A 69 -24.29 13.59 18.94
C ARG A 69 -25.61 13.93 18.25
N LYS A 70 -26.04 13.15 17.27
CA LYS A 70 -27.29 13.39 16.51
C LYS A 70 -28.56 12.87 17.20
N GLY A 71 -28.42 12.17 18.33
CA GLY A 71 -29.56 11.66 19.13
C GLY A 71 -30.32 12.71 19.96
N LYS A 72 -30.23 14.01 19.62
CA LYS A 72 -30.94 15.05 20.38
C LYS A 72 -31.58 16.18 19.56
N LEU A 73 -31.62 16.10 18.22
CA LEU A 73 -32.35 17.08 17.41
C LEU A 73 -33.12 16.42 16.27
N THR A 74 -34.44 16.35 16.49
CA THR A 74 -35.54 16.59 15.54
C THR A 74 -35.68 15.68 14.33
N GLU A 75 -36.71 14.84 14.42
CA GLU A 75 -37.67 14.55 13.36
C GLU A 75 -37.87 15.75 12.42
N THR A 76 -37.33 15.67 11.22
CA THR A 76 -37.94 16.18 9.99
C THR A 76 -37.22 15.46 8.86
N ALA A 77 -37.75 14.28 8.51
CA ALA A 77 -37.38 13.58 7.31
C ALA A 77 -37.92 14.38 6.13
N THR A 78 -37.12 15.28 5.58
CA THR A 78 -37.34 15.78 4.22
C THR A 78 -37.12 14.60 3.29
N SER A 79 -38.22 14.00 2.85
CA SER A 79 -38.25 12.98 1.81
C SER A 79 -37.61 13.55 0.56
N ILE A 80 -36.38 13.15 0.26
CA ILE A 80 -35.73 13.44 -1.00
C ILE A 80 -36.30 12.42 -1.98
N THR A 81 -37.23 12.83 -2.83
CA THR A 81 -37.82 12.05 -3.94
C THR A 81 -36.81 11.89 -5.08
N GLY A 82 -35.62 11.37 -4.78
CA GLY A 82 -34.59 11.02 -5.74
C GLY A 82 -34.48 9.51 -5.83
N THR A 83 -34.49 8.98 -7.05
CA THR A 83 -34.24 7.57 -7.37
C THR A 83 -33.10 7.02 -6.52
N THR A 84 -33.38 6.09 -5.61
CA THR A 84 -32.36 5.42 -4.80
C THR A 84 -31.60 4.45 -5.70
N TYR A 85 -30.60 4.95 -6.43
CA TYR A 85 -29.72 4.08 -7.21
C TYR A 85 -28.90 3.22 -6.26
N VAL A 86 -29.14 1.91 -6.30
CA VAL A 86 -28.35 0.92 -5.56
C VAL A 86 -27.11 0.62 -6.40
N ILE A 87 -25.93 0.90 -5.85
CA ILE A 87 -24.67 0.50 -6.48
C ILE A 87 -24.50 -1.01 -6.26
N PRO A 88 -24.40 -1.83 -7.32
CA PRO A 88 -24.14 -3.25 -7.18
C PRO A 88 -22.80 -3.46 -6.47
N TYR A 89 -22.82 -4.09 -5.30
CA TYR A 89 -21.61 -4.43 -4.55
C TYR A 89 -21.29 -5.91 -4.77
N GLN A 90 -20.22 -6.19 -5.49
CA GLN A 90 -19.66 -7.53 -5.57
C GLN A 90 -18.63 -7.69 -4.45
N LEU A 91 -18.88 -8.65 -3.56
CA LEU A 91 -17.90 -9.12 -2.58
C LEU A 91 -16.75 -9.80 -3.33
N CYS A 92 -15.77 -9.03 -3.80
CA CYS A 92 -14.55 -9.60 -4.32
C CYS A 92 -13.83 -10.29 -3.16
N GLN A 93 -13.71 -11.63 -3.23
CA GLN A 93 -13.12 -12.44 -2.14
C GLN A 93 -11.59 -12.34 -2.09
N MET A 94 -10.99 -11.63 -3.05
CA MET A 94 -9.54 -11.43 -3.13
C MET A 94 -9.12 -10.16 -2.38
N PRO A 95 -7.94 -10.16 -1.73
CA PRO A 95 -7.34 -8.94 -1.22
C PRO A 95 -7.23 -7.89 -2.33
N PRO A 96 -7.47 -6.60 -2.04
CA PRO A 96 -7.34 -5.55 -3.03
C PRO A 96 -5.89 -5.46 -3.52
N SER A 97 -5.69 -5.11 -4.79
CA SER A 97 -4.37 -4.77 -5.31
C SER A 97 -3.78 -3.57 -4.57
N ILE A 98 -2.45 -3.38 -4.64
CA ILE A 98 -1.77 -2.24 -4.04
C ILE A 98 -2.34 -0.91 -4.55
N ASP A 99 -2.61 -0.81 -5.86
CA ASP A 99 -3.18 0.39 -6.47
C ASP A 99 -4.56 0.71 -5.90
N LEU A 100 -5.39 -0.32 -5.77
CA LEU A 100 -6.73 -0.18 -5.21
C LEU A 100 -6.68 0.19 -3.72
N LEU A 101 -5.75 -0.39 -2.96
CA LEU A 101 -5.51 -0.05 -1.57
C LEU A 101 -5.07 1.42 -1.41
N LEU A 102 -4.24 1.94 -2.30
CA LEU A 102 -3.84 3.35 -2.33
C LEU A 102 -5.04 4.27 -2.57
N VAL A 103 -5.92 3.91 -3.51
CA VAL A 103 -7.17 4.65 -3.75
C VAL A 103 -8.04 4.67 -2.49
N TYR A 104 -8.16 3.54 -1.80
CA TYR A 104 -8.90 3.48 -0.53
C TYR A 104 -8.28 4.37 0.56
N ILE A 105 -6.95 4.32 0.74
CA ILE A 105 -6.24 5.19 1.69
C ILE A 105 -6.51 6.66 1.38
N ARG A 106 -6.43 7.04 0.10
CA ARG A 106 -6.66 8.41 -0.37
C ARG A 106 -8.08 8.89 -0.03
N ILE A 107 -9.09 8.07 -0.32
CA ILE A 107 -10.49 8.36 -0.03
C ILE A 107 -10.74 8.43 1.48
N LEU A 108 -10.25 7.44 2.25
CA LEU A 108 -10.44 7.40 3.69
C LEU A 108 -9.79 8.59 4.40
N LYS A 109 -8.61 9.03 3.95
CA LYS A 109 -7.96 10.24 4.46
C LYS A 109 -8.81 11.48 4.17
N ALA A 110 -9.27 11.64 2.93
CA ALA A 110 -10.15 12.75 2.55
C ALA A 110 -11.45 12.77 3.37
N ILE A 111 -12.06 11.60 3.62
CA ILE A 111 -13.24 11.46 4.49
C ILE A 111 -12.90 11.85 5.94
N TYR A 112 -11.78 11.36 6.46
CA TYR A 112 -11.36 11.68 7.82
C TYR A 112 -11.11 13.18 8.01
N GLU A 113 -10.61 13.87 6.99
CA GLU A 113 -10.32 15.31 6.98
C GLU A 113 -11.54 16.18 6.60
N ASP A 114 -12.72 15.57 6.37
CA ASP A 114 -13.93 16.25 5.86
C ASP A 114 -13.66 17.08 4.57
N SER A 115 -12.79 16.56 3.69
CA SER A 115 -12.41 17.23 2.44
C SER A 115 -13.59 17.39 1.47
N PRO A 116 -13.76 18.54 0.80
CA PRO A 116 -14.80 18.74 -0.22
C PRO A 116 -14.56 17.91 -1.49
N SER A 117 -13.38 17.32 -1.67
CA SER A 117 -13.05 16.47 -2.83
C SER A 117 -13.65 15.06 -2.76
N VAL A 118 -14.16 14.65 -1.59
CA VAL A 118 -14.68 13.29 -1.35
C VAL A 118 -15.73 12.86 -2.39
N PRO A 119 -16.75 13.67 -2.73
CA PRO A 119 -17.74 13.28 -3.72
C PRO A 119 -17.11 12.97 -5.09
N ALA A 120 -16.22 13.84 -5.57
CA ALA A 120 -15.53 13.65 -6.84
C ALA A 120 -14.64 12.38 -6.84
N MET A 121 -13.93 12.13 -5.74
CA MET A 121 -13.09 10.93 -5.60
C MET A 121 -13.91 9.64 -5.55
N LEU A 122 -15.09 9.67 -4.91
CA LEU A 122 -16.02 8.55 -4.90
C LEU A 122 -16.63 8.32 -6.28
N THR A 123 -17.00 9.38 -7.00
CA THR A 123 -17.48 9.29 -8.39
C THR A 123 -16.42 8.66 -9.29
N GLU A 124 -15.17 9.14 -9.22
CA GLU A 124 -14.06 8.58 -9.99
C GLU A 124 -13.88 7.08 -9.68
N TYR A 125 -13.88 6.71 -8.40
CA TYR A 125 -13.76 5.33 -7.97
C TYR A 125 -14.89 4.44 -8.51
N ILE A 126 -16.14 4.90 -8.41
CA ILE A 126 -17.30 4.15 -8.90
C ILE A 126 -17.18 3.92 -10.41
N LEU A 127 -16.89 4.98 -11.17
CA LEU A 127 -16.82 4.90 -12.64
C LEU A 127 -15.63 4.06 -13.14
N LYS A 128 -14.51 4.04 -12.41
CA LYS A 128 -13.30 3.32 -12.85
C LYS A 128 -13.20 1.90 -12.33
N VAL A 129 -13.68 1.64 -11.11
CA VAL A 129 -13.47 0.37 -10.40
C VAL A 129 -14.75 -0.45 -10.28
N VAL A 130 -15.87 0.19 -9.93
CA VAL A 130 -17.13 -0.53 -9.67
C VAL A 130 -17.94 -0.72 -10.95
N CYS A 131 -17.93 0.27 -11.84
CA CYS A 131 -18.67 0.28 -13.10
C CYS A 131 -17.75 0.73 -14.25
N PRO A 132 -16.65 0.00 -14.54
CA PRO A 132 -15.74 0.35 -15.61
C PRO A 132 -16.51 0.48 -16.92
N THR A 133 -16.41 1.64 -17.56
CA THR A 133 -16.95 1.83 -18.91
C THR A 133 -16.02 1.09 -19.87
N THR A 134 -16.51 0.02 -20.48
CA THR A 134 -15.82 -0.72 -21.55
C THR A 134 -15.51 0.19 -22.74
#